data_AF-A0A3D0IAG7-F1
#
_entry.id   AF-A0A3D0IAG7-F1
#
_cell.length_a   1.000
_cell.length_b   1.000
_cell.length_c   1.000
_cell.angle_alpha   90.00
_cell.angle_beta   90.00
_cell.angle_gamma   90.00
#
_symmetry.space_group_name_H-M   'P 1'
#
loop_
_entity.id
_entity.type
_entity.pdbx_description
1 polymer ?
#
loop_
_entity_poly.entity_id
_entity_poly.type
_entity_poly.pdbx_seq_one_letter_code
_entity_poly.pdbx_strand_id
1 'polypeptide(L)'
;MAPRPAHAGYDTLKRSLGNLFFAPFDLILSPVVAGKTVYTHLRDIEDTKAVRIAYTVPGYFWITAVQAASAGIRAATGCLEILPGIVLLPFPGTEMTPLFDPVEKADALVDFPNPAVNVKFGVDYTSPPS
;
A
#
# COMPACT_ATOMS: atom_id res chain seq x y z
N MET A 1 -41.00 -0.36 1.26
CA MET A 1 -39.55 -0.38 1.54
C MET A 1 -38.91 -1.27 0.50
N ALA A 2 -38.15 -0.72 -0.45
CA ALA A 2 -37.52 -1.53 -1.50
C ALA A 2 -36.40 -2.39 -0.88
N PRO A 3 -36.23 -3.66 -1.28
CA PRO A 3 -35.11 -4.47 -0.82
C PRO A 3 -33.82 -3.78 -1.28
N ARG A 4 -32.96 -3.44 -0.32
CA ARG A 4 -31.60 -3.01 -0.66
C ARG A 4 -30.87 -4.25 -1.21
N PRO A 5 -30.14 -4.16 -2.32
CA PRO A 5 -29.37 -5.29 -2.82
C PRO A 5 -28.47 -5.78 -1.68
N ALA A 6 -28.50 -7.09 -1.44
CA ALA A 6 -27.61 -7.73 -0.48
C ALA A 6 -26.17 -7.58 -1.03
N HIS A 7 -25.48 -6.53 -0.60
CA HIS A 7 -24.04 -6.44 -0.80
C HIS A 7 -23.41 -7.45 0.15
N ALA A 8 -23.00 -8.61 -0.40
CA ALA A 8 -22.05 -9.49 0.26
C ALA A 8 -20.86 -8.66 0.72
N GLY A 9 -20.39 -8.87 1.95
CA GLY A 9 -19.19 -8.21 2.44
C GLY A 9 -17.96 -8.76 1.72
N TYR A 10 -17.60 -8.17 0.59
CA TYR A 10 -16.47 -8.59 -0.24
C TYR A 10 -15.26 -7.66 -0.14
N ASP A 11 -15.34 -6.57 0.63
CA ASP A 11 -14.27 -5.57 0.69
C ASP A 11 -13.02 -6.13 1.37
N THR A 12 -13.19 -6.94 2.42
CA THR A 12 -12.09 -7.67 3.08
C THR A 12 -11.38 -8.61 2.10
N LEU A 13 -12.13 -9.38 1.30
CA LEU A 13 -11.55 -10.29 0.31
C LEU A 13 -10.88 -9.53 -0.83
N LYS A 14 -11.51 -8.46 -1.33
CA LYS A 14 -10.96 -7.59 -2.37
C LYS A 14 -9.63 -6.98 -1.94
N ARG A 15 -9.56 -6.44 -0.72
CA ARG A 15 -8.34 -5.85 -0.14
C ARG A 15 -7.26 -6.92 0.03
N SER A 16 -7.61 -8.07 0.57
CA SER A 16 -6.69 -9.20 0.74
C SER A 16 -6.05 -9.65 -0.58
N LEU A 17 -6.86 -9.82 -1.64
CA LEU A 17 -6.37 -10.19 -2.97
C LEU A 17 -5.50 -9.08 -3.57
N GLY A 18 -5.91 -7.82 -3.45
CA GLY A 18 -5.11 -6.68 -3.90
C GLY A 18 -3.75 -6.62 -3.20
N ASN A 19 -3.72 -6.87 -1.90
CA ASN A 19 -2.48 -6.91 -1.13
C ASN A 19 -1.56 -8.04 -1.59
N LEU A 20 -2.09 -9.24 -1.82
CA LEU A 20 -1.30 -10.38 -2.24
C LEU A 20 -0.75 -10.23 -3.67
N PHE A 21 -1.58 -9.79 -4.61
CA PHE A 21 -1.18 -9.70 -6.02
C PHE A 21 -0.22 -8.54 -6.31
N PHE A 22 -0.33 -7.43 -5.57
CA PHE A 22 0.43 -6.21 -5.87
C PHE A 22 1.66 -6.00 -5.00
N ALA A 23 1.78 -6.71 -3.86
CA ALA A 23 2.99 -6.66 -3.03
C ALA A 23 4.30 -7.02 -3.77
N PRO A 24 4.36 -8.01 -4.69
CA PRO A 24 5.58 -8.28 -5.45
C PRO A 24 6.02 -7.09 -6.31
N PHE A 25 5.08 -6.33 -6.85
CA PHE A 25 5.38 -5.14 -7.65
C PHE A 25 5.88 -3.99 -6.78
N ASP A 26 5.36 -3.83 -5.56
CA ASP A 26 5.92 -2.89 -4.59
C ASP A 26 7.37 -3.22 -4.26
N LEU A 27 7.68 -4.51 -4.05
CA LEU A 27 9.04 -4.96 -3.77
C LEU A 27 10.00 -4.65 -4.93
N ILE A 28 9.61 -4.98 -6.16
CA ILE A 28 10.42 -4.76 -7.36
C ILE A 28 10.64 -3.26 -7.60
N LEU A 29 9.60 -2.45 -7.40
CA LEU A 29 9.64 -1.00 -7.62
C LEU A 29 10.17 -0.22 -6.41
N SER A 30 10.47 -0.87 -5.29
CA SER A 30 10.99 -0.22 -4.08
C SER A 30 12.17 0.72 -4.32
N PRO A 31 13.15 0.44 -5.22
CA PRO A 31 14.25 1.37 -5.47
C PRO A 31 13.78 2.58 -6.29
N VAL A 32 12.80 2.40 -7.18
CA VAL A 32 12.23 3.50 -8.00
C VAL A 32 11.42 4.44 -7.12
N VAL A 33 10.58 3.91 -6.23
CA VAL A 33 9.82 4.70 -5.26
C VAL A 33 10.81 5.43 -4.34
N ALA A 34 11.83 4.75 -3.80
CA ALA A 34 12.83 5.38 -2.96
C ALA A 34 13.56 6.53 -3.65
N GLY A 35 13.91 6.39 -4.93
CA GLY A 35 14.51 7.46 -5.72
C GLY A 35 13.58 8.69 -5.84
N LYS A 36 12.30 8.46 -6.13
CA LYS A 36 11.28 9.51 -6.16
C LYS A 36 11.14 10.21 -4.80
N THR A 37 11.05 9.44 -3.71
CA THR A 37 10.92 9.98 -2.34
C THR A 37 12.13 10.82 -1.95
N VAL A 38 13.36 10.32 -2.20
CA VAL A 38 14.60 11.08 -1.94
C VAL A 38 14.63 12.38 -2.75
N TYR A 39 14.26 12.32 -4.04
CA TYR A 39 14.23 13.52 -4.88
C TYR A 39 13.24 14.57 -4.34
N THR A 40 12.02 14.15 -3.99
CA THR A 40 11.00 15.02 -3.40
C THR A 40 11.50 15.63 -2.09
N HIS A 41 12.07 14.83 -1.19
CA HIS A 41 12.62 15.33 0.07
C HIS A 41 13.77 16.32 -0.14
N LEU A 42 14.68 16.06 -1.08
CA LEU A 42 15.78 16.98 -1.39
C LEU A 42 15.29 18.31 -1.97
N ARG A 43 14.14 18.34 -2.64
CA ARG A 43 13.54 19.53 -3.22
C ARG A 43 12.70 20.31 -2.19
N ASP A 44 11.92 19.59 -1.40
CA ASP A 44 10.81 20.16 -0.63
C ASP A 44 11.14 20.33 0.88
N ILE A 45 12.19 19.68 1.40
CA ILE A 45 12.65 19.85 2.80
C ILE A 45 13.79 20.87 2.87
N GLU A 46 13.68 21.83 3.80
CA GLU A 46 14.67 22.88 4.03
C GLU A 46 15.86 22.42 4.91
N ASP A 47 16.66 21.49 4.39
CA ASP A 47 17.92 21.08 5.06
C ASP A 47 19.16 21.87 4.57
N THR A 48 20.20 21.90 5.41
CA THR A 48 21.51 22.42 4.99
C THR A 48 22.10 21.60 3.84
N LYS A 49 22.90 22.23 2.97
CA LYS A 49 23.54 21.53 1.83
C LYS A 49 24.37 20.32 2.25
N ALA A 50 25.06 20.41 3.40
CA ALA A 50 25.87 19.32 3.94
C ALA A 50 25.01 18.10 4.30
N VAL A 51 23.87 18.32 4.95
CA VAL A 51 22.92 17.25 5.33
C VAL A 51 22.33 16.60 4.08
N ARG A 52 21.86 17.41 3.12
CA ARG A 52 21.30 16.90 1.86
C ARG A 52 22.28 15.97 1.15
N ILE A 53 23.54 16.37 0.99
CA ILE A 53 24.56 15.56 0.33
C ILE A 53 24.89 14.30 1.14
N ALA A 54 25.18 14.45 2.43
CA ALA A 54 25.63 13.35 3.28
C ALA A 54 24.59 12.23 3.42
N TYR A 55 23.31 12.59 3.48
CA TYR A 55 22.22 11.65 3.72
C TYR A 55 21.52 11.16 2.45
N THR A 56 21.85 11.67 1.26
CA THR A 56 21.21 11.21 0.01
C THR A 56 21.40 9.71 -0.21
N VAL A 57 22.66 9.23 -0.18
CA VAL A 57 22.96 7.82 -0.47
C VAL A 57 22.49 6.89 0.66
N PRO A 58 22.81 7.14 1.95
CA PRO A 58 22.27 6.34 3.04
C PRO A 58 20.74 6.35 3.08
N GLY A 59 20.12 7.51 2.84
CA GLY A 59 18.67 7.69 2.83
C GLY A 59 17.99 6.89 1.72
N TYR A 60 18.57 6.84 0.52
CA TYR A 60 18.06 6.01 -0.57
C TYR A 60 18.01 4.52 -0.20
N PHE A 61 19.10 3.98 0.35
CA PHE A 61 19.15 2.57 0.76
C PHE A 61 18.19 2.27 1.92
N TRP A 62 18.10 3.19 2.88
CA TRP A 62 17.16 3.09 3.99
C TRP A 62 15.72 3.05 3.50
N ILE A 63 15.31 4.02 2.68
CA ILE A 63 13.94 4.09 2.14
C ILE A 63 13.66 2.85 1.30
N THR A 64 14.58 2.41 0.43
CA THR A 64 14.41 1.18 -0.35
C THR A 64 14.13 -0.02 0.55
N ALA A 65 14.89 -0.19 1.64
CA ALA A 65 14.69 -1.27 2.61
C ALA A 65 13.33 -1.18 3.32
N VAL A 66 12.90 0.03 3.70
CA VAL A 66 11.59 0.25 4.32
C VAL A 66 10.46 -0.08 3.34
N GLN A 67 10.50 0.40 2.09
CA GLN A 67 9.49 0.08 1.08
C GLN A 67 9.42 -1.43 0.82
N ALA A 68 10.58 -2.10 0.72
CA ALA A 68 10.65 -3.55 0.54
C ALA A 68 10.07 -4.33 1.73
N ALA A 69 10.37 -3.92 2.96
CA ALA A 69 9.81 -4.53 4.16
C ALA A 69 8.28 -4.32 4.25
N SER A 70 7.81 -3.13 3.91
CA SER A 70 6.37 -2.81 3.85
C SER A 70 5.63 -3.63 2.79
N ALA A 71 6.26 -3.90 1.64
CA ALA A 71 5.71 -4.84 0.66
C ALA A 71 5.55 -6.25 1.25
N GLY A 72 6.51 -6.70 2.07
CA GLY A 72 6.40 -7.95 2.82
C GLY A 72 5.22 -7.95 3.81
N ILE A 73 5.02 -6.86 4.54
CA ILE A 73 3.86 -6.70 5.43
C ILE A 73 2.56 -6.72 4.62
N ARG A 74 2.50 -6.01 3.49
CA ARG A 74 1.35 -6.05 2.58
C ARG A 74 1.03 -7.47 2.13
N ALA A 75 2.03 -8.26 1.72
CA ALA A 75 1.81 -9.65 1.34
C ALA A 75 1.27 -10.49 2.53
N ALA A 76 1.85 -10.29 3.72
CA ALA A 76 1.43 -10.99 4.94
C ALA A 76 -0.02 -10.67 5.34
N THR A 77 -0.41 -9.38 5.28
CA THR A 77 -1.81 -8.98 5.54
C THR A 77 -2.75 -9.53 4.49
N GLY A 78 -2.33 -9.54 3.22
CA GLY A 78 -3.01 -10.24 2.14
C GLY A 78 -3.35 -11.67 2.56
N CYS A 79 -2.35 -12.49 2.88
CA CYS A 79 -2.53 -13.87 3.32
C CYS A 79 -3.44 -14.02 4.54
N LEU A 80 -3.25 -13.19 5.57
CA LEU A 80 -4.03 -13.27 6.82
C LEU A 80 -5.49 -12.86 6.64
N GLU A 81 -5.77 -11.91 5.75
CA GLU A 81 -7.13 -11.43 5.48
C GLU A 81 -7.90 -12.29 4.45
N ILE A 82 -7.27 -13.25 3.76
CA ILE A 82 -7.97 -14.16 2.81
C ILE A 82 -9.04 -14.96 3.54
N LEU A 83 -8.66 -15.62 4.64
CA LEU A 83 -9.57 -16.52 5.37
C LEU A 83 -10.77 -15.78 5.96
N PRO A 84 -10.59 -14.66 6.71
CA PRO A 84 -11.70 -13.80 7.10
C PRO A 84 -12.52 -13.32 5.89
N GLY A 85 -11.86 -12.90 4.81
CA GLY A 85 -12.53 -12.44 3.60
C GLY A 85 -13.48 -13.48 2.99
N ILE A 86 -13.06 -14.75 2.91
CA ILE A 86 -13.91 -15.86 2.43
C ILE A 86 -15.06 -16.14 3.41
N VAL A 87 -14.77 -16.17 4.72
CA VAL A 87 -15.76 -16.45 5.76
C VAL A 87 -16.83 -15.35 5.84
N LEU A 88 -16.49 -14.10 5.52
CA LEU A 88 -17.39 -12.95 5.57
C LEU A 88 -18.27 -12.77 4.31
N LEU A 89 -17.93 -13.42 3.19
CA LEU A 89 -18.73 -13.37 1.95
C LEU A 89 -20.25 -13.59 2.14
N PRO A 90 -20.72 -14.61 2.90
CA PRO A 90 -22.15 -14.85 3.09
C PRO A 90 -22.82 -13.93 4.12
N PHE A 91 -22.08 -12.99 4.73
CA PHE A 91 -22.58 -12.07 5.77
C PHE A 91 -22.61 -10.62 5.26
N PRO A 92 -23.72 -10.16 4.66
CA PRO A 92 -23.84 -8.81 4.12
C PRO A 92 -23.58 -7.74 5.19
N GLY A 93 -22.73 -6.77 4.88
CA GLY A 93 -22.41 -5.65 5.78
C GLY A 93 -21.49 -6.00 6.96
N THR A 94 -20.92 -7.20 7.00
CA THR A 94 -19.88 -7.57 7.98
C THR A 94 -18.53 -7.54 7.29
N GLU A 95 -17.65 -6.63 7.74
CA GLU A 95 -16.31 -6.46 7.20
C GLU A 95 -15.30 -6.48 8.33
N MET A 96 -14.10 -7.01 8.05
CA MET A 96 -13.00 -6.95 8.99
C MET A 96 -12.28 -5.60 8.84
N THR A 97 -12.02 -4.93 9.97
CA THR A 97 -11.11 -3.79 10.01
C THR A 97 -9.75 -4.21 9.45
N PRO A 98 -9.12 -3.44 8.54
CA PRO A 98 -7.78 -3.72 8.06
C PRO A 98 -6.80 -4.02 9.21
N LEU A 99 -5.96 -5.05 9.06
CA LEU A 99 -4.95 -5.37 10.08
C LEU A 99 -3.90 -4.27 10.23
N PHE A 100 -3.60 -3.58 9.13
CA PHE A 100 -2.71 -2.43 9.05
C PHE A 100 -3.36 -1.37 8.18
N ASP A 101 -2.77 -0.16 8.16
CA ASP A 101 -3.31 0.91 7.35
C ASP A 101 -3.43 0.48 5.88
N PRO A 102 -4.63 0.61 5.28
CA PRO A 102 -4.90 0.14 3.94
C PRO A 102 -4.10 0.95 2.92
N VAL A 103 -3.55 0.27 1.92
CA VAL A 103 -2.74 0.85 0.83
C VAL A 103 -3.50 1.88 0.01
N GLU A 104 -4.83 1.82 0.04
CA GLU A 104 -5.73 2.79 -0.57
C GLU A 104 -5.44 4.23 -0.09
N LYS A 105 -4.96 4.40 1.15
CA LYS A 105 -4.63 5.71 1.72
C LYS A 105 -3.30 6.28 1.25
N ALA A 106 -2.37 5.45 0.78
CA ALA A 106 -1.01 5.85 0.45
C ALA A 106 -0.88 6.30 -1.01
N ASP A 107 0.12 7.14 -1.33
CA ASP A 107 0.45 7.44 -2.72
C ASP A 107 1.09 6.23 -3.41
N ALA A 108 0.93 6.10 -4.73
CA ALA A 108 1.55 5.02 -5.51
C ALA A 108 2.01 5.48 -6.90
N LEU A 109 2.94 4.73 -7.50
CA LEU A 109 3.36 4.96 -8.89
C LEU A 109 2.26 4.60 -9.89
N VAL A 110 1.49 3.54 -9.59
CA VAL A 110 0.31 3.15 -10.37
C VAL A 110 -0.85 3.05 -9.42
N ASP A 111 -1.89 3.83 -9.70
CA ASP A 111 -3.18 3.79 -9.02
C ASP A 111 -4.29 3.84 -10.06
N PHE A 112 -4.95 2.69 -10.27
CA PHE A 112 -6.08 2.56 -11.16
C PHE A 112 -7.27 1.93 -10.42
N PRO A 113 -8.40 2.66 -10.29
CA PRO A 113 -9.59 2.13 -9.64
C PRO A 113 -10.22 1.05 -10.53
N ASN A 114 -10.42 -0.15 -9.97
CA ASN A 114 -11.11 -1.23 -10.65
C ASN A 114 -12.19 -1.83 -9.70
N PRO A 115 -13.43 -2.03 -10.19
CA PRO A 115 -14.51 -2.60 -9.40
C PRO A 115 -14.16 -3.93 -8.72
N ALA A 116 -13.38 -4.79 -9.37
CA ALA A 116 -13.02 -6.11 -8.84
C ALA A 116 -11.91 -6.05 -7.79
N VAL A 117 -10.76 -5.47 -8.10
CA VAL A 117 -9.61 -5.28 -7.20
C VAL A 117 -8.93 -3.97 -7.58
N ASN A 118 -8.66 -3.08 -6.62
CA ASN A 118 -7.96 -1.82 -6.91
C ASN A 118 -6.52 -2.13 -7.36
N VAL A 119 -6.16 -1.69 -8.55
CA VAL A 119 -4.83 -1.93 -9.11
C VAL A 119 -3.92 -0.83 -8.60
N LYS A 120 -3.21 -1.12 -7.50
CA LYS A 120 -2.34 -0.15 -6.84
C LYS A 120 -1.00 -0.77 -6.46
N PHE A 121 0.08 -0.28 -7.05
CA PHE A 121 1.44 -0.78 -6.81
C PHE A 121 2.52 0.29 -7.01
N GLY A 122 3.72 0.03 -6.49
CA GLY A 122 4.75 1.05 -6.31
C GLY A 122 4.32 2.05 -5.25
N VAL A 123 3.78 1.54 -4.14
CA VAL A 123 3.27 2.34 -3.02
C VAL A 123 4.41 3.03 -2.28
N ASP A 124 4.21 4.30 -1.91
CA ASP A 124 5.08 5.03 -1.01
C ASP A 124 4.58 4.89 0.45
N TYR A 125 5.26 4.05 1.24
CA TYR A 125 4.96 3.83 2.64
C TYR A 125 5.68 4.81 3.59
N THR A 126 6.45 5.75 3.04
CA THR A 126 7.35 6.62 3.83
C THR A 126 6.95 8.09 3.80
N SER A 127 6.05 8.46 2.89
CA SER A 127 5.48 9.81 2.83
C SER A 127 4.09 9.85 3.50
N PRO A 128 3.68 11.00 4.06
CA PRO A 128 2.32 11.19 4.52
C PRO A 128 1.32 11.01 3.36
N PRO A 129 0.11 10.50 3.62
CA PRO A 129 -0.95 10.44 2.60
C PRO A 129 -1.29 11.86 2.11
N SER A 130 -1.45 12.02 0.79
CA SER A 130 -1.77 13.30 0.13
C SER A 130 -3.27 13.57 0.02
#